data_AF-A0A2G9TC16-F1
#
_entry.id   AF-A0A2G9TC16-F1
#
_cell.length_a   1.000
_cell.length_b   1.000
_cell.length_c   1.000
_cell.angle_alpha   90.00
_cell.angle_beta   90.00
_cell.angle_gamma   90.00
#
_symmetry.space_group_name_H-M   'P 1'
#
loop_
_entity.id
_entity.type
_entity.pdbx_description
1 polymer ?
#
loop_
_entity_poly.entity_id
_entity_poly.type
_entity_poly.pdbx_seq_one_letter_code
_entity_poly.pdbx_strand_id
1 'polypeptide(L)' 'MRTGACLFAELAKRANGANAYSDLLWLGGRQRDYPSNKAWSWTDGKPFAYTNWDEPEPNNQKGEEHCIQ' A
#
# COMPACT_ATOMS: atom_id res chain seq x y z
N MET A 1 -3.49 -14.84 1.59
CA MET A 1 -2.56 -13.75 1.28
C MET A 1 -3.31 -12.69 0.49
N ARG A 2 -4.08 -11.85 1.18
CA ARG A 2 -4.65 -10.61 0.65
C ARG A 2 -4.48 -9.62 1.79
N THR A 3 -3.47 -8.77 1.70
CA THR A 3 -3.07 -7.85 2.77
C THR A 3 -3.08 -6.45 2.18
N GLY A 4 -3.92 -5.58 2.75
CA GLY A 4 -4.30 -4.27 2.21
C GLY A 4 -3.29 -3.18 2.48
N ALA A 5 -3.20 -2.24 1.53
CA ALA A 5 -2.84 -0.84 1.76
C ALA A 5 -3.06 -0.13 0.42
N CYS A 6 -4.30 0.30 0.15
CA CYS A 6 -4.63 1.04 -1.08
C CYS A 6 -3.84 2.33 -1.14
N LEU A 7 -2.97 2.47 -2.15
CA LEU A 7 -2.56 3.78 -2.65
C LEU A 7 -2.99 3.93 -4.11
N PHE A 8 -3.76 5.00 -4.35
CA PHE A 8 -4.32 5.37 -5.65
C PHE A 8 -5.36 4.40 -6.21
N ALA A 9 -6.56 4.42 -5.61
CA ALA A 9 -7.76 4.09 -6.37
C ALA A 9 -7.85 4.91 -7.67
N GLU A 10 -7.19 6.07 -7.80
CA GLU A 10 -7.18 6.88 -9.03
C GLU A 10 -6.32 6.33 -10.19
N LEU A 11 -5.30 5.50 -9.94
CA LEU A 11 -4.53 4.86 -11.03
C LEU A 11 -5.22 3.56 -11.48
N ALA A 12 -5.77 2.78 -10.54
CA ALA A 12 -6.59 1.62 -10.86
C ALA A 12 -7.93 2.01 -11.53
N LYS A 13 -8.58 3.10 -11.11
CA LYS A 13 -9.83 3.62 -11.74
C LYS A 13 -9.65 4.03 -13.20
N ARG A 14 -8.43 4.38 -13.64
CA ARG A 14 -8.13 4.73 -15.04
C ARG A 14 -7.93 3.50 -15.93
N ALA A 15 -7.77 2.30 -15.35
CA ALA A 15 -7.83 1.05 -16.07
C ALA A 15 -9.30 0.62 -16.24
N ASN A 16 -9.92 1.15 -17.30
CA ASN A 16 -11.22 0.73 -17.88
C ASN A 16 -12.07 -0.27 -17.07
N GLY A 17 -12.94 0.24 -16.19
CA GLY A 17 -14.21 -0.40 -15.83
C GLY A 17 -14.17 -1.63 -14.90
N ALA A 18 -13.03 -1.96 -14.28
CA ALA A 18 -12.97 -3.06 -13.33
C ALA A 18 -13.38 -2.62 -11.91
N ASN A 19 -14.02 -3.53 -11.17
CA ASN A 19 -14.40 -3.32 -9.77
C ASN A 19 -13.15 -2.87 -8.97
N ALA A 20 -13.25 -1.76 -8.23
CA ALA A 20 -12.11 -1.14 -7.53
C ALA A 20 -11.36 -2.06 -6.54
N TYR A 21 -11.94 -3.22 -6.18
CA TYR A 21 -11.31 -4.24 -5.33
C TYR A 21 -10.63 -5.39 -6.09
N SER A 22 -10.89 -5.59 -7.39
CA SER A 22 -10.28 -6.68 -8.17
C SER A 22 -8.91 -6.32 -8.74
N ASP A 23 -8.58 -5.02 -8.81
CA ASP A 23 -7.45 -4.49 -9.59
C ASP A 23 -6.47 -3.67 -8.72
N LEU A 24 -6.28 -4.07 -7.46
CA LEU A 24 -5.25 -3.47 -6.60
C LEU A 24 -3.85 -3.80 -7.14
N LEU A 25 -2.99 -2.79 -7.19
CA LEU A 25 -1.66 -2.86 -7.80
C LEU A 25 -0.60 -2.68 -6.73
N TRP A 26 0.23 -3.70 -6.56
CA TRP A 26 1.42 -3.60 -5.70
C TRP A 26 2.32 -2.43 -6.12
N LEU A 27 2.61 -1.58 -5.14
CA LEU A 27 3.65 -0.57 -5.21
C LEU A 27 4.89 -1.05 -4.44
N GLY A 28 6.03 -0.40 -4.68
CA GLY A 28 7.30 -0.77 -4.05
C GLY A 28 7.41 -0.44 -2.55
N GLY A 29 6.33 -0.02 -1.89
CA GLY A 29 6.38 0.46 -0.51
C GLY A 29 6.18 -0.68 0.48
N ARG A 30 7.03 -0.77 1.51
CA ARG A 30 6.94 -1.81 2.56
C ARG A 30 7.49 -1.38 3.91
N GLN A 31 7.00 -2.00 4.97
CA GLN A 31 7.57 -1.94 6.32
C GLN A 31 8.58 -3.10 6.51
N ARG A 32 9.81 -2.92 6.01
CA ARG A 32 10.81 -4.00 5.94
C ARG A 32 11.16 -4.61 7.30
N ASP A 33 11.25 -3.77 8.33
CA ASP A 33 11.83 -4.13 9.62
C ASP A 33 10.72 -4.23 10.70
N TYR A 34 9.47 -4.52 10.32
CA TYR A 34 8.38 -4.72 11.28
C TYR A 34 8.60 -5.99 12.14
N PRO A 35 8.30 -5.97 13.46
CA PRO A 35 7.74 -4.88 14.26
C PRO A 35 8.79 -3.96 14.90
N SER A 36 10.10 -4.23 14.73
CA SER A 36 11.16 -3.43 15.36
C SER A 36 11.23 -2.00 14.82
N ASN A 37 10.80 -1.77 13.59
CA ASN A 37 10.59 -0.46 12.99
C ASN A 37 9.35 -0.47 12.06
N LYS A 38 8.43 0.46 12.32
CA LYS A 38 7.16 0.61 11.59
C LYS A 38 7.24 1.61 10.41
N ALA A 39 8.43 2.12 10.10
CA ALA A 39 8.61 3.05 9.00
C ALA A 39 8.39 2.37 7.64
N TRP A 40 7.73 3.09 6.73
CA TRP A 40 7.61 2.70 5.34
C TRP A 40 8.88 3.06 4.56
N SER A 41 9.22 2.23 3.58
CA SER A 41 10.36 2.43 2.70
C SER A 41 10.03 1.94 1.29
N TRP A 42 10.54 2.63 0.27
CA TRP A 42 10.49 2.15 -1.11
C TRP A 42 11.58 1.11 -1.37
N THR A 43 11.28 0.11 -2.17
CA THR A 43 12.25 -0.92 -2.60
C THR A 43 13.36 -0.36 -3.49
N ASP A 44 13.17 0.80 -4.09
CA ASP A 44 14.15 1.51 -4.92
C ASP A 44 15.14 2.38 -4.12
N GLY A 45 14.97 2.46 -2.79
CA GLY A 45 15.82 3.25 -1.89
C GLY A 45 15.59 4.76 -1.95
N LYS A 46 14.59 5.24 -2.70
CA LYS A 46 14.20 6.65 -2.68
C LYS A 46 13.58 7.03 -1.32
N PRO A 47 13.66 8.32 -0.93
CA PRO A 47 13.01 8.78 0.29
C PRO A 47 11.50 8.52 0.26
N PHE A 48 10.97 7.94 1.34
CA PHE A 48 9.53 7.80 1.54
C PHE A 48 8.96 9.11 2.08
N ALA A 49 8.74 10.09 1.19
CA ALA A 49 8.40 11.47 1.55
C ALA A 49 6.97 11.89 1.18
N TYR A 50 6.23 11.05 0.45
CA TYR A 50 4.86 11.32 0.03
C TYR A 50 3.97 10.13 0.36
N THR A 51 2.79 10.42 0.88
CA THR A 51 1.74 9.46 1.17
C THR A 51 0.38 10.05 0.85
N ASN A 52 -0.51 9.22 0.35
CA ASN A 52 -1.91 9.54 0.12
C ASN A 52 -2.75 8.28 0.34
N TRP A 53 -2.87 7.89 1.60
CA TRP A 53 -3.60 6.70 2.01
C TRP A 53 -5.10 6.93 1.87
N ASP A 54 -5.82 5.91 1.40
CA ASP A 54 -7.29 5.93 1.47
C ASP A 54 -7.73 5.74 2.92
N GLU A 55 -8.82 6.35 3.35
CA GLU A 55 -9.30 6.14 4.73
C GLU A 55 -9.86 4.72 4.87
N PRO A 56 -9.49 3.93 5.91
CA PRO A 56 -8.73 4.27 7.12
C PRO A 56 -7.25 3.78 7.11
N GLU A 57 -6.61 3.65 5.97
CA GLU A 57 -5.25 3.14 5.83
C GLU A 57 -4.16 4.16 6.25
N PRO A 58 -2.96 3.68 6.64
CA PRO A 58 -2.59 2.29 6.88
C PRO A 58 -3.03 1.85 8.28
N ASN A 59 -3.85 0.80 8.39
CA ASN A 59 -4.39 0.36 9.69
C ASN A 59 -3.73 -0.91 10.25
N ASN A 60 -2.90 -1.60 9.46
CA ASN A 60 -2.23 -2.84 9.84
C ASN A 60 -3.23 -3.90 10.33
N GLN A 61 -4.27 -4.15 9.54
CA GLN A 61 -5.35 -5.05 9.91
C GLN A 61 -4.79 -6.43 10.24
N LYS A 62 -5.16 -6.96 11.41
CA LYS A 62 -4.69 -8.26 11.95
C LYS A 62 -3.16 -8.36 12.12
N GLY A 63 -2.41 -7.27 11.95
CA GLY A 63 -0.96 -7.28 12.01
C GLY A 63 -0.29 -7.92 10.79
N GLU A 64 -0.95 -7.96 9.63
CA GLU A 64 -0.47 -8.67 8.43
C GLU A 64 -0.18 -7.75 7.24
N GLU A 65 -0.29 -6.42 7.38
CA GLU A 65 -0.29 -5.49 6.26
C GLU A 65 0.99 -4.64 6.21
N HIS A 66 1.99 -5.15 5.49
CA HIS A 66 3.34 -4.58 5.45
C HIS A 66 3.82 -4.22 4.03
N CYS A 67 2.93 -4.25 3.04
CA CYS A 67 3.21 -3.93 1.63
C CYS A 67 2.06 -3.04 1.09
N ILE A 68 2.37 -2.11 0.20
CA ILE A 68 1.38 -1.19 -0.43
C ILE A 68 0.82 -1.79 -1.73
N GLN A 69 -0.51 -1.78 -1.91
CA GLN A 69 -1.22 -2.26 -3.11
C GLN A 69 -2.27 -1.28 -3.66
#